data_AF-A0A7C2XIP9-F1
#
_entry.id   AF-A0A7C2XIP9-F1
#
_cell.length_a   1.000
_cell.length_b   1.000
_cell.length_c   1.000
_cell.angle_alpha   90.00
_cell.angle_beta   90.00
_cell.angle_gamma   90.00
#
_symmetry.space_group_name_H-M   'P 1'
#
loop_
_entity.id
_entity.type
_entity.pdbx_description
1 polymer ?
#
loop_
_entity_poly.entity_id
_entity_poly.type
_entity_poly.pdbx_seq_one_letter_code
_entity_poly.pdbx_strand_id
1 'polypeptide(L)'
;MNSNPEDEASLSQNVKGFRPDVIIVDETNSFRDPNRLMALLREFPEVRLMVININSSLVHIYAKQEIQVAKATDLVAAILRL
;
A
#
# COMPACT_ATOMS: atom_id res chain seq x y z
N MET A 1 -19.03 -2.20 -9.62
CA MET A 1 -18.86 -3.65 -9.44
C MET A 1 -18.19 -3.90 -8.11
N ASN A 2 -18.69 -4.88 -7.36
CA ASN A 2 -18.33 -5.17 -5.97
C ASN A 2 -16.96 -5.85 -5.91
N SER A 3 -16.08 -5.43 -5.00
CA SER A 3 -14.81 -6.10 -4.74
C SER A 3 -15.09 -7.48 -4.14
N ASN A 4 -14.80 -8.57 -4.86
CA ASN A 4 -15.11 -9.93 -4.44
C ASN A 4 -14.04 -10.42 -3.44
N PRO A 5 -14.38 -11.10 -2.34
CA PRO A 5 -13.40 -11.61 -1.36
C PRO A 5 -12.38 -12.61 -1.96
N GLU A 6 -12.71 -13.24 -3.08
CA GLU A 6 -11.83 -14.18 -3.79
C GLU A 6 -10.62 -13.48 -4.44
N ASP A 7 -10.75 -12.22 -4.81
CA ASP A 7 -9.63 -11.42 -5.34
C ASP A 7 -8.58 -11.13 -4.25
N GLU A 8 -9.01 -11.08 -2.98
CA GLU A 8 -8.15 -10.75 -1.83
C GLU A 8 -7.26 -11.90 -1.39
N ALA A 9 -7.85 -13.10 -1.23
CA ALA A 9 -7.09 -14.30 -0.90
C ALA A 9 -6.07 -14.59 -2.02
N SER A 10 -6.46 -14.33 -3.27
CA SER A 10 -5.58 -14.46 -4.43
C SER A 10 -4.43 -13.47 -4.37
N LEU A 11 -4.65 -12.20 -4.00
CA LEU A 11 -3.60 -11.19 -3.96
C LEU A 11 -2.55 -11.47 -2.88
N SER A 12 -2.93 -11.73 -1.63
CA SER A 12 -1.96 -12.03 -0.57
C SER A 12 -1.19 -13.33 -0.86
N GLN A 13 -1.85 -14.34 -1.42
CA GLN A 13 -1.18 -15.58 -1.86
C GLN A 13 -0.19 -15.30 -3.00
N ASN A 14 -0.58 -14.49 -3.98
CA ASN A 14 0.30 -14.11 -5.10
C ASN A 14 1.50 -13.31 -4.61
N VAL A 15 1.33 -12.34 -3.71
CA VAL A 15 2.45 -11.57 -3.12
C VAL A 15 3.37 -12.49 -2.31
N LYS A 16 2.82 -13.42 -1.54
CA LYS A 16 3.62 -14.39 -0.78
C LYS A 16 4.40 -15.36 -1.67
N GLY A 17 3.79 -15.82 -2.77
CA GLY A 17 4.39 -16.77 -3.70
C GLY A 17 5.41 -16.14 -4.65
N PHE A 18 5.09 -14.96 -5.19
CA PHE A 18 5.93 -14.27 -6.18
C PHE A 18 6.98 -13.35 -5.54
N ARG A 19 6.75 -12.90 -4.29
CA ARG A 19 7.62 -11.95 -3.57
C ARG A 19 7.97 -10.70 -4.41
N PRO A 20 6.97 -9.94 -4.89
CA PRO A 20 7.24 -8.76 -5.69
C PRO A 20 7.94 -7.67 -4.87
N ASP A 21 8.87 -6.94 -5.49
CA ASP A 21 9.42 -5.69 -4.92
C ASP A 21 8.44 -4.51 -5.06
N VAL A 22 7.52 -4.60 -6.02
CA VAL A 22 6.58 -3.53 -6.38
C VAL A 22 5.21 -4.11 -6.75
N ILE A 23 4.16 -3.51 -6.20
CA ILE A 23 2.77 -3.72 -6.62
C ILE A 23 2.29 -2.45 -7.32
N ILE A 24 1.70 -2.59 -8.50
CA ILE A 24 1.15 -1.47 -9.27
C ILE A 24 -0.38 -1.60 -9.30
N VAL A 25 -1.08 -0.52 -8.97
CA VAL A 25 -2.54 -0.47 -8.90
C VAL A 25 -3.04 0.74 -9.68
N ASP A 26 -4.08 0.59 -10.49
CA ASP A 26 -4.71 1.68 -11.23
C ASP A 26 -5.76 2.40 -10.36
N GLU A 27 -5.53 3.66 -10.00
CA GLU A 27 -6.41 4.51 -9.19
C GLU A 27 -7.87 4.48 -9.65
N THR A 28 -8.10 4.34 -10.96
CA THR A 28 -9.44 4.37 -11.55
C THR A 28 -10.21 3.07 -11.37
N ASN A 29 -9.51 1.97 -11.10
CA ASN A 29 -10.06 0.63 -10.92
C ASN A 29 -9.73 -0.02 -9.57
N SER A 30 -8.85 0.58 -8.77
CA SER A 30 -8.21 -0.12 -7.65
C SER A 30 -8.84 0.19 -6.31
N PHE A 31 -8.96 -0.88 -5.52
CA PHE A 31 -9.24 -0.93 -4.08
C PHE A 31 -10.25 0.11 -3.57
N ARG A 32 -11.55 -0.21 -3.72
CA ARG A 32 -12.64 0.52 -3.05
C ARG A 32 -12.52 0.55 -1.51
N ASP A 33 -11.64 -0.27 -0.93
CA ASP A 33 -11.38 -0.32 0.51
C ASP A 33 -9.89 -0.10 0.81
N PRO A 34 -9.50 1.13 1.20
CA PRO A 34 -8.14 1.48 1.59
C PRO A 34 -7.57 0.62 2.73
N ASN A 35 -8.42 0.05 3.59
CA ASN A 35 -7.96 -0.75 4.71
C ASN A 35 -7.29 -2.06 4.26
N ARG A 36 -7.73 -2.61 3.13
CA ARG A 36 -7.18 -3.85 2.56
C ARG A 36 -5.76 -3.67 2.06
N LEU A 37 -5.54 -2.56 1.36
CA LEU A 37 -4.21 -2.17 0.89
C LEU A 37 -3.25 -1.94 2.05
N MET A 38 -3.73 -1.29 3.11
CA MET A 38 -2.95 -1.09 4.33
C MET A 38 -2.65 -2.41 5.04
N ALA A 39 -3.56 -3.38 5.06
CA ALA A 39 -3.32 -4.70 5.62
C ALA A 39 -2.22 -5.45 4.86
N LEU A 40 -2.23 -5.39 3.53
CA LEU A 40 -1.19 -6.00 2.69
C LEU A 40 0.19 -5.36 2.94
N LEU A 41 0.26 -4.04 3.01
CA LEU A 41 1.50 -3.32 3.33
C LEU A 41 2.00 -3.60 4.75
N ARG A 42 1.10 -3.93 5.70
CA ARG A 42 1.51 -4.39 7.04
C ARG A 42 2.11 -5.78 7.00
N GLU A 43 1.50 -6.70 6.26
CA GLU A 43 1.96 -8.09 6.14
C GLU A 43 3.28 -8.19 5.34
N PHE A 44 3.47 -7.32 4.35
CA PHE A 44 4.64 -7.32 3.47
C PHE A 44 5.30 -5.92 3.43
N PRO A 45 6.07 -5.53 4.45
CA PRO A 45 6.60 -4.16 4.59
C PRO A 45 7.66 -3.78 3.56
N GLU A 46 8.35 -4.76 2.98
CA GLU A 46 9.38 -4.56 1.95
C GLU A 46 8.79 -4.17 0.59
N VAL A 47 7.48 -4.37 0.40
CA VAL A 47 6.81 -4.16 -0.89
C VAL A 47 6.48 -2.68 -1.07
N ARG A 48 6.90 -2.11 -2.21
CA ARG A 48 6.50 -0.76 -2.61
C ARG A 48 5.17 -0.79 -3.34
N LEU A 49 4.30 0.15 -3.04
CA LEU A 49 3.05 0.32 -3.77
C LEU A 49 3.15 1.51 -4.73
N MET A 50 2.77 1.30 -5.98
CA MET A 50 2.59 2.36 -6.96
C MET A 50 1.12 2.44 -7.35
N VAL A 51 0.51 3.61 -7.15
CA VAL A 51 -0.84 3.91 -7.61
C VAL A 51 -0.70 4.75 -8.88
N ILE A 52 -1.13 4.22 -10.01
CA ILE A 52 -1.11 4.89 -11.31
C ILE A 52 -2.49 5.43 -11.61
N ASN A 53 -2.59 6.64 -12.14
CA ASN A 53 -3.82 7.13 -12.74
C ASN A 53 -3.61 7.23 -14.25
N ILE A 54 -4.17 6.25 -14.96
CA ILE A 54 -3.98 6.12 -16.41
C ILE A 54 -4.58 7.33 -17.15
N ASN A 55 -5.59 7.98 -16.58
CA ASN A 55 -6.25 9.14 -17.20
C ASN A 55 -5.49 10.45 -16.99
N SER A 56 -4.67 10.56 -15.94
CA SER A 56 -3.91 11.78 -15.64
C SER A 56 -2.40 11.63 -15.83
N SER A 57 -1.91 10.45 -16.26
CA SER A 57 -0.49 10.13 -16.37
C SER A 57 0.31 10.39 -15.08
N LEU A 58 -0.38 10.37 -13.94
CA LEU A 58 0.19 10.59 -12.62
C LEU A 58 0.48 9.24 -11.95
N VAL A 59 1.62 9.15 -11.27
CA VAL A 59 1.98 7.98 -10.47
C VAL A 59 2.31 8.43 -9.05
N HIS A 60 1.60 7.88 -8.09
CA HIS A 60 1.89 8.03 -6.66
C HIS A 60 2.65 6.79 -6.18
N ILE A 61 3.82 7.01 -5.59
CA ILE A 61 4.64 5.93 -5.02
C ILE A 61 4.54 6.01 -3.50
N TYR A 62 4.10 4.92 -2.89
CA TYR A 62 3.96 4.76 -1.44
C TYR A 62 4.96 3.70 -0.97
N ALA A 63 5.91 4.15 -0.15
CA ALA A 63 6.79 3.26 0.61
C ALA A 63 6.33 3.28 2.07
N LYS A 64 6.07 2.10 2.65
CA LYS A 64 5.74 2.02 4.06
C LYS A 64 6.97 2.46 4.87
N GLN A 65 6.77 3.37 5.81
CA GLN A 65 7.73 3.66 6.87
C GLN A 65 7.08 3.34 8.22
N GLU A 66 7.80 2.62 9.07
CA GLU A 66 7.35 2.32 10.43
C GLU A 66 8.26 3.07 11.40
N ILE A 67 7.65 3.95 12.20
CA ILE A 67 8.37 4.81 13.15
C ILE A 67 7.77 4.56 14.52
N GLN A 68 8.61 4.14 15.46
CA GLN A 68 8.19 3.97 16.85
C GLN A 68 8.03 5.34 17.51
N VAL A 69 6.83 5.62 18.01
CA VAL A 69 6.49 6.87 18.72
C VAL A 69 6.26 6.54 20.19
N ALA A 70 7.12 7.04 21.08
CA ALA A 70 6.96 6.85 22.53
C ALA A 70 6.30 8.08 23.19
N LYS A 71 6.50 9.26 22.62
CA LYS A 71 5.94 10.54 23.08
C LYS A 71 5.50 11.39 21.90
N ALA A 72 4.63 12.37 22.16
CA ALA A 72 4.08 13.26 21.11
C ALA A 72 5.16 14.00 20.30
N THR A 73 6.30 14.31 20.91
CA THR A 73 7.42 14.96 20.20
C THR A 73 8.10 14.05 19.17
N ASP A 74 8.05 12.73 19.35
CA ASP A 74 8.60 11.79 18.36
C ASP A 74 7.74 11.80 17.08
N LEU A 75 6.41 11.94 17.21
CA LEU A 75 5.51 12.08 16.07
C LEU A 75 5.80 13.37 15.28
N VAL A 76 5.95 14.50 15.99
CA VAL A 76 6.30 15.77 15.34
C VAL A 76 7.65 15.67 14.62
N ALA A 77 8.64 15.06 15.27
CA ALA A 77 9.95 14.82 14.65
C ALA A 77 9.89 13.89 13.44
N ALA A 78 9.00 12.90 13.45
CA ALA A 78 8.76 12.01 12.32
C ALA A 78 8.17 12.77 11.14
N ILE A 79 7.10 13.54 11.35
CA ILE A 79 6.44 14.34 10.31
C ILE A 79 7.42 15.34 9.67
N LEU A 80 8.30 15.96 10.45
CA LEU A 80 9.28 16.92 9.96
C LEU A 80 10.47 16.31 9.19
N ARG A 81 10.61 14.97 9.19
CA ARG A 81 11.67 14.24 8.48
C ARG A 81 11.18 13.49 7.24
N LEU A 82 9.87 13.47 7.00
CA LEU A 82 9.26 13.01 5.76
C LEU A 82 9.54 14.01 4.63
#